data_AF-A0A6V8PZF2-F1
#
_entry.id   AF-A0A6V8PZF2-F1
#
_cell.length_a   1.000
_cell.length_b   1.000
_cell.length_c   1.000
_cell.angle_alpha   90.00
_cell.angle_beta   90.00
_cell.angle_gamma   90.00
#
_symmetry.space_group_name_H-M   'P 1'
#
loop_
_entity.id
_entity.type
_entity.pdbx_description
1 polymer ?
#
loop_
_entity_poly.entity_id
_entity_poly.type
_entity_poly.pdbx_seq_one_letter_code
_entity_poly.pdbx_strand_id
1 'polypeptide(L)'
;ELISCIKELPKVCEHIHLPLQSGSSKILKLMNRGYTYEDYIEQVRKLKESIPQIAITTDLIAGFPSETDNDHSMTIKALRSI
;
A
#
# COMPACT_ATOMS: atom_id res chain seq x y z
N GLU A 1 -0.66 17.32 -2.21
CA GLU A 1 -1.54 17.82 -3.30
C GLU A 1 -2.69 16.85 -3.58
N LEU A 2 -2.46 15.63 -4.06
CA LEU A 2 -3.55 14.68 -4.38
C LEU A 2 -4.47 14.35 -3.18
N ILE A 3 -3.90 14.12 -1.99
CA ILE A 3 -4.68 13.84 -0.77
C ILE A 3 -5.65 14.99 -0.47
N SER A 4 -5.22 16.24 -0.62
CA SER A 4 -6.07 17.42 -0.42
C SER A 4 -7.21 17.46 -1.43
N CYS A 5 -6.96 17.11 -2.70
CA CYS A 5 -8.01 17.04 -3.71
C CYS A 5 -9.09 16.01 -3.37
N ILE A 6 -8.70 14.82 -2.89
CA ILE A 6 -9.66 13.78 -2.46
C ILE A 6 -10.49 14.28 -1.27
N LYS A 7 -9.86 15.01 -0.35
CA LYS A 7 -10.52 15.56 0.85
C LYS A 7 -11.49 16.70 0.55
N GLU A 8 -11.12 17.60 -0.34
CA GLU A 8 -11.81 18.90 -0.51
C GLU A 8 -12.86 18.89 -1.63
N LEU A 9 -12.76 17.97 -2.59
CA LEU A 9 -13.65 17.93 -3.74
C LEU A 9 -14.83 16.98 -3.48
N PRO A 10 -16.06 17.47 -3.27
CA PRO A 10 -17.22 16.62 -2.95
C PRO A 10 -17.63 15.66 -4.07
N LYS A 11 -17.13 15.88 -5.29
CA LYS A 11 -17.35 14.99 -6.45
C LYS A 11 -16.35 13.83 -6.52
N VAL A 12 -15.28 13.87 -5.73
CA VAL A 12 -14.27 12.82 -5.67
C VAL A 12 -14.63 11.89 -4.52
N CYS A 13 -14.71 10.59 -4.81
CA CYS A 13 -14.97 9.59 -3.77
C CYS A 13 -13.75 9.43 -2.86
N GLU A 14 -13.99 9.26 -1.56
CA GLU A 14 -12.98 8.92 -0.55
C GLU A 14 -12.51 7.46 -0.69
N HIS A 15 -12.07 7.08 -1.89
CA HIS A 15 -11.54 5.77 -2.21
C HIS A 15 -10.27 5.91 -3.05
N ILE A 16 -9.22 5.18 -2.66
CA ILE A 16 -7.96 5.15 -3.38
C ILE A 16 -7.49 3.72 -3.57
N HIS A 17 -7.09 3.40 -4.79
CA HIS A 17 -6.39 2.17 -5.09
C HIS A 17 -4.88 2.42 -4.99
N LEU A 18 -4.23 1.82 -4.00
CA LEU A 18 -2.80 1.97 -3.73
C LEU A 18 -2.15 0.57 -3.73
N PRO A 19 -1.46 0.17 -4.81
CA PRO A 19 -0.93 -1.18 -4.94
C PRO A 19 0.29 -1.42 -4.04
N LEU A 20 0.17 -2.34 -3.08
CA LEU A 20 1.28 -2.78 -2.24
C LEU A 20 2.12 -3.82 -2.98
N GLN A 21 1.48 -4.81 -3.61
CA GLN A 21 2.08 -5.94 -4.34
C GLN A 21 2.77 -6.97 -3.45
N SER A 22 3.64 -6.55 -2.52
CA SER A 22 4.30 -7.42 -1.55
C SER A 22 4.62 -6.65 -0.27
N GLY A 23 4.55 -7.32 0.89
CA GLY A 23 5.00 -6.76 2.17
C GLY A 23 6.51 -6.80 2.38
N SER A 24 7.28 -7.37 1.44
CA SER A 24 8.75 -7.43 1.52
C SER A 24 9.40 -6.36 0.64
N SER A 25 10.12 -5.41 1.25
CA SER A 25 10.90 -4.38 0.54
C SER A 25 11.94 -4.98 -0.43
N LYS A 26 12.45 -6.18 -0.14
CA LYS A 26 13.32 -6.93 -1.05
C LYS A 26 12.56 -7.34 -2.32
N ILE A 27 11.37 -7.91 -2.17
CA ILE A 27 10.54 -8.33 -3.32
C ILE A 27 10.03 -7.13 -4.11
N LEU A 28 9.62 -6.05 -3.43
CA LEU A 28 9.24 -4.80 -4.08
C LEU A 28 10.37 -4.25 -4.96
N LYS A 29 11.61 -4.27 -4.46
CA LYS A 29 12.78 -3.87 -5.25
C LYS A 29 13.00 -4.77 -6.47
N LEU A 30 12.82 -6.09 -6.33
CA LEU A 30 12.92 -7.04 -7.45
C LEU A 30 11.79 -6.87 -8.48
N MET A 31 10.60 -6.42 -8.04
CA MET A 31 9.49 -6.01 -8.89
C MET A 31 9.71 -4.62 -9.54
N ASN A 32 10.88 -4.02 -9.35
CA ASN A 32 11.21 -2.67 -9.82
C ASN A 32 10.27 -1.58 -9.28
N ARG A 33 9.79 -1.74 -8.05
CA ARG A 33 9.04 -0.69 -7.33
C ARG A 33 10.02 0.31 -6.73
N GLY A 34 9.76 1.60 -6.96
CA GLY A 34 10.57 2.71 -6.44
C GLY A 34 10.27 3.09 -4.99
N TYR A 35 9.67 2.20 -4.21
CA TYR A 35 9.27 2.44 -2.82
C TYR A 35 9.50 1.18 -1.98
N THR A 36 9.65 1.38 -0.67
CA THR A 36 9.72 0.32 0.34
C THR A 36 8.36 0.08 0.99
N TYR A 37 8.24 -1.01 1.76
CA TYR A 37 7.06 -1.25 2.58
C TYR A 37 6.82 -0.12 3.59
N GLU A 38 7.90 0.41 4.17
CA GLU A 38 7.87 1.52 5.12
C GLU A 38 7.30 2.79 4.47
N ASP A 39 7.74 3.11 3.25
CA ASP A 39 7.21 4.24 2.48
C ASP A 39 5.71 4.07 2.23
N TYR A 40 5.27 2.86 1.86
CA TYR A 40 3.86 2.56 1.61
C TYR A 40 3.01 2.78 2.87
N ILE A 41 3.43 2.24 4.02
CA ILE A 41 2.70 2.40 5.28
C ILE A 41 2.62 3.86 5.71
N GLU A 42 3.69 4.62 5.51
CA GLU A 42 3.69 6.05 5.81
C GLU A 42 2.70 6.83 4.93
N GLN A 43 2.54 6.45 3.65
CA GLN A 43 1.51 7.03 2.79
C GLN A 43 0.09 6.66 3.26
N VAL A 44 -0.13 5.40 3.63
CA VAL A 44 -1.43 4.94 4.18
C VAL A 44 -1.77 5.70 5.45
N ARG A 45 -0.79 5.91 6.35
CA ARG A 45 -0.98 6.68 7.58
C ARG A 45 -1.41 8.11 7.27
N LYS A 46 -0.71 8.81 6.37
CA LYS A 46 -1.08 10.17 5.95
C LYS A 46 -2.47 10.26 5.34
N LEU A 47 -2.86 9.27 4.54
CA LEU A 47 -4.20 9.18 3.94
C LEU A 47 -5.28 9.07 5.02
N LYS A 48 -5.14 8.11 5.95
CA LYS A 48 -6.10 7.90 7.04
C LYS A 48 -6.16 9.08 8.02
N GLU A 49 -5.05 9.75 8.29
CA GLU A 49 -5.03 10.96 9.13
C GLU A 49 -5.72 12.15 8.46
N SER A 50 -5.57 12.28 7.14
CA SER A 50 -6.15 13.39 6.39
C SER A 50 -7.64 13.18 6.09
N ILE A 51 -8.03 11.93 5.82
CA ILE A 51 -9.37 11.48 5.41
C ILE A 51 -9.70 10.20 6.20
N PRO A 52 -10.26 10.31 7.41
CA PRO A 52 -10.49 9.16 8.30
C PRO A 52 -11.32 8.02 7.70
N GLN A 53 -12.25 8.34 6.80
CA GLN A 53 -13.19 7.39 6.19
C GLN A 53 -12.71 6.84 4.84
N ILE A 54 -11.45 7.11 4.45
CA ILE A 54 -10.94 6.68 3.14
C ILE A 54 -10.90 5.15 3.02
N ALA A 55 -11.53 4.65 1.96
CA ALA A 55 -11.38 3.26 1.56
C ALA A 55 -10.08 3.08 0.77
N ILE A 56 -9.26 2.11 1.17
CA ILE A 56 -8.00 1.80 0.48
C ILE A 56 -8.11 0.39 -0.09
N THR A 57 -7.92 0.25 -1.39
CA THR A 57 -7.80 -1.05 -2.05
C THR A 57 -6.37 -1.27 -2.52
N THR A 58 -5.96 -2.54 -2.54
CA THR A 58 -4.58 -2.90 -2.87
C THR A 58 -4.55 -4.26 -3.56
N ASP A 59 -3.60 -4.42 -4.48
CA ASP A 59 -3.32 -5.69 -5.14
C ASP A 59 -2.07 -6.32 -4.54
N LEU A 60 -2.04 -7.65 -4.52
CA LEU A 60 -0.90 -8.45 -4.04
C LEU A 60 -0.54 -9.53 -5.05
N ILE A 61 0.76 -9.85 -5.12
CA ILE A 61 1.30 -10.93 -5.93
C ILE A 61 1.96 -11.92 -4.99
N ALA A 62 1.49 -13.17 -5.02
CA ALA A 62 2.12 -14.30 -4.36
C ALA A 62 2.81 -15.19 -5.39
N GLY A 63 3.91 -15.83 -5.01
CA GLY A 63 4.73 -16.67 -5.88
C GLY A 63 5.63 -15.89 -6.84
N PHE A 64 6.02 -14.66 -6.49
CA PHE A 64 6.96 -13.89 -7.31
C PHE A 64 8.32 -14.60 -7.39
N PRO A 65 9.06 -14.55 -8.53
CA PRO A 65 10.40 -15.16 -8.60
C PRO A 65 11.33 -14.66 -7.50
N SER A 66 11.94 -15.59 -6.75
CA SER A 66 12.75 -15.31 -5.54
C SER A 66 11.95 -14.95 -4.27
N GLU A 67 10.63 -15.08 -4.34
CA GLU A 67 9.67 -15.42 -3.27
C GLU A 67 10.22 -16.35 -2.20
N THR A 68 10.50 -15.90 -0.98
CA THR A 68 10.75 -16.83 0.16
C THR A 68 9.54 -16.90 1.09
N ASP A 69 9.41 -17.97 1.88
CA ASP A 69 8.33 -18.10 2.87
C ASP A 69 8.31 -16.94 3.89
N ASN A 70 9.49 -16.39 4.21
CA ASN A 70 9.61 -15.22 5.07
C ASN A 70 9.10 -13.95 4.38
N ASP A 71 9.45 -13.74 3.10
CA ASP A 71 8.93 -12.64 2.29
C ASP A 71 7.40 -12.71 2.15
N HIS A 72 6.87 -13.91 1.93
CA HIS A 72 5.42 -14.14 1.89
C HIS A 72 4.76 -13.85 3.25
N SER A 73 5.37 -14.31 4.34
CA SER A 73 4.88 -14.05 5.71
C SER A 73 4.83 -12.55 6.04
N MET A 74 5.77 -11.76 5.53
CA MET A 74 5.73 -10.29 5.64
C MET A 74 4.52 -9.71 4.90
N THR A 75 4.20 -10.20 3.71
CA THR A 75 2.99 -9.80 2.96
C THR A 75 1.71 -10.10 3.74
N ILE A 76 1.60 -11.29 4.33
CA ILE A 76 0.45 -11.65 5.17
C ILE A 76 0.36 -10.77 6.43
N LYS A 77 1.51 -10.46 7.05
CA LYS A 77 1.55 -9.55 8.20
C LYS A 77 1.08 -8.14 7.81
N ALA A 78 1.54 -7.63 6.66
CA ALA A 78 1.14 -6.33 6.13
C ALA A 78 -0.38 -6.21 5.96
N LEU A 79 -1.00 -7.23 5.35
CA LEU A 79 -2.46 -7.32 5.17
C LEU A 79 -3.25 -7.21 6.49
N ARG A 80 -2.71 -7.72 7.59
CA ARG A 80 -3.38 -7.69 8.90
C ARG A 80 -3.20 -6.36 9.64
N SER A 81 -2.21 -5.57 9.24
CA SER A 81 -1.86 -4.30 9.90
C SER A 81 -2.40 -3.06 9.22
N ILE A 82 -2.85 -3.17 7.97
CA ILE A 82 -3.46 -2.09 7.17
C ILE A 82 -4.96 -2.06 7.44
#